data_AF-A0A147HZK6-F1
#
_entry.id   AF-A0A147HZK6-F1
#
_cell.length_a   1.000
_cell.length_b   1.000
_cell.length_c   1.000
_cell.angle_alpha   90.00
_cell.angle_beta   90.00
_cell.angle_gamma   90.00
#
_symmetry.space_group_name_H-M   'P 1'
#
loop_
_entity.id
_entity.type
_entity.pdbx_description
1 polymer ?
#
loop_
_entity_poly.entity_id
_entity_poly.type
_entity_poly.pdbx_seq_one_letter_code
_entity_poly.pdbx_strand_id
1 'polypeptide(L)'
;MNTSLRFEPGAPHRRALAFVARCTGSAMLSSLAAGALGLGHPVWAVVSALVVSQDTAVDTRQAFVWRVAATAIGLLVAVVVGSVIPDPAPNRSLQLAIAVTVCAVIARRWPGLRVSMWTAPIVLMTTIPENGVLRAAVERGSEVLLGAMIATVLHLALDRALHIRGATRQNLPST
;
A
#
# COMPACT_ATOMS: atom_id res chain seq x y z
N MET A 1 26.87 -25.90 24.69
CA MET A 1 27.28 -24.50 24.45
C MET A 1 26.06 -23.63 24.70
N ASN A 2 26.23 -22.69 25.62
CA ASN A 2 25.19 -21.92 26.28
C ASN A 2 25.02 -20.58 25.55
N THR A 3 23.86 -20.33 24.93
CA THR A 3 23.52 -19.01 24.38
C THR A 3 22.35 -18.47 25.19
N SER A 4 22.68 -17.76 26.26
CA SER A 4 21.73 -17.01 27.06
C SER A 4 21.04 -15.97 26.18
N LEU A 5 19.78 -16.22 25.84
CA LEU A 5 18.84 -15.19 25.39
C LEU A 5 18.63 -14.21 26.54
N ARG A 6 19.49 -13.19 26.61
CA ARG A 6 19.17 -11.98 27.38
C ARG A 6 17.96 -11.33 26.70
N PHE A 7 16.78 -11.59 27.25
CA PHE A 7 15.62 -10.74 27.04
C PHE A 7 15.95 -9.38 27.66
N GLU A 8 16.43 -8.44 26.86
CA GLU A 8 16.54 -7.02 27.23
C GLU A 8 15.10 -6.46 27.33
N PRO A 9 14.55 -6.25 28.54
CA PRO A 9 13.15 -5.89 28.70
C PRO A 9 13.01 -4.38 28.42
N GLY A 10 12.59 -4.02 27.19
CA GLY A 10 12.12 -2.66 26.90
C GLY A 10 12.20 -2.19 25.44
N ALA A 11 13.21 -2.64 24.68
CA ALA A 11 13.39 -2.25 23.27
C ALA A 11 12.41 -2.93 22.28
N PRO A 12 12.12 -4.24 22.37
CA PRO A 12 11.24 -4.90 21.39
C PRO A 12 9.77 -4.49 21.53
N HIS A 13 9.30 -4.23 22.76
CA HIS A 13 7.89 -3.89 23.01
C HIS A 13 7.52 -2.50 22.46
N ARG A 14 8.45 -1.54 22.50
CA ARG A 14 8.24 -0.19 21.95
C ARG A 14 8.14 -0.18 20.42
N ARG A 15 8.98 -0.97 19.75
CA ARG A 15 8.94 -1.12 18.29
C ARG A 15 7.66 -1.78 17.85
N ALA A 16 7.24 -2.85 18.54
CA ALA A 16 5.96 -3.51 18.29
C ALA A 16 4.77 -2.55 18.50
N LEU A 17 4.74 -1.80 19.59
CA LEU A 17 3.67 -0.81 19.83
C LEU A 17 3.64 0.28 18.76
N ALA A 18 4.81 0.76 18.33
CA ALA A 18 4.91 1.74 17.27
C ALA A 18 4.41 1.18 15.92
N PHE A 19 4.73 -0.07 15.60
CA PHE A 19 4.22 -0.73 14.40
C PHE A 19 2.70 -0.89 14.45
N VAL A 20 2.14 -1.36 15.57
CA VAL A 20 0.69 -1.47 15.76
C VAL A 20 0.02 -0.10 15.62
N ALA A 21 0.56 0.94 16.26
CA ALA A 21 0.03 2.29 16.15
C ALA A 21 0.10 2.83 14.70
N ARG A 22 1.19 2.55 13.98
CA ARG A 22 1.33 2.90 12.55
C ARG A 22 0.24 2.22 11.72
N CYS A 23 0.07 0.91 11.85
CA CYS A 23 -0.91 0.16 11.06
C CYS A 23 -2.35 0.63 11.36
N THR A 24 -2.71 0.74 12.64
CA THR A 24 -4.05 1.20 13.05
C THR A 24 -4.31 2.62 12.59
N GLY A 25 -3.39 3.55 12.85
CA GLY A 25 -3.55 4.95 12.46
C GLY A 25 -3.59 5.12 10.94
N SER A 26 -2.76 4.39 10.18
CA SER A 26 -2.74 4.49 8.72
C SER A 26 -4.03 3.96 8.11
N ALA A 27 -4.56 2.84 8.62
CA ALA A 27 -5.84 2.30 8.18
C ALA A 27 -7.01 3.27 8.44
N MET A 28 -7.11 3.78 9.67
CA MET A 28 -8.17 4.72 10.05
C MET A 28 -8.11 6.01 9.23
N LEU A 29 -6.93 6.65 9.16
CA LEU A 29 -6.76 7.92 8.45
C LEU A 29 -6.98 7.75 6.94
N SER A 30 -6.56 6.64 6.35
CA SER A 30 -6.79 6.37 4.93
C SER A 30 -8.26 6.16 4.61
N SER A 31 -9.00 5.46 5.48
CA SER A 31 -10.44 5.30 5.33
C SER A 31 -11.17 6.65 5.40
N LEU A 32 -10.86 7.45 6.42
CA LEU A 32 -11.47 8.77 6.60
C LEU A 32 -11.13 9.73 5.45
N ALA A 33 -9.86 9.78 5.02
CA ALA A 33 -9.43 10.64 3.94
C ALA A 33 -10.05 10.22 2.59
N ALA A 34 -10.13 8.93 2.30
CA ALA A 34 -10.76 8.44 1.08
C ALA A 34 -12.27 8.76 1.06
N GLY A 35 -12.96 8.59 2.19
CA GLY A 35 -14.36 8.97 2.34
C GLY A 35 -14.58 10.48 2.18
N ALA A 36 -13.72 11.31 2.78
CA ALA A 36 -13.80 12.76 2.67
C ALA A 36 -13.57 13.27 1.23
N LEU A 37 -12.76 12.56 0.44
CA LEU A 37 -12.53 12.86 -0.97
C LEU A 37 -13.60 12.28 -1.91
N GLY A 38 -14.60 11.58 -1.38
CA GLY A 38 -15.65 10.96 -2.17
C GLY A 38 -15.16 9.82 -3.06
N LEU A 39 -14.06 9.16 -2.70
CA LEU A 39 -13.52 8.04 -3.47
C LEU A 39 -14.45 6.82 -3.33
N GLY A 40 -14.78 6.19 -4.44
CA GLY A 40 -15.84 5.18 -4.49
C GLY A 40 -15.56 3.90 -3.69
N HIS A 41 -14.29 3.56 -3.44
CA HIS A 41 -13.91 2.33 -2.74
C HIS A 41 -12.76 2.58 -1.74
N PRO A 42 -13.05 3.15 -0.55
CA PRO A 42 -12.06 3.47 0.48
C PRO A 42 -11.16 2.30 0.91
N VAL A 43 -11.63 1.06 0.72
CA VAL A 43 -10.88 -0.17 0.99
C VAL A 43 -9.49 -0.19 0.34
N TRP A 44 -9.31 0.39 -0.85
CA TRP A 44 -8.01 0.38 -1.53
C TRP A 44 -7.00 1.32 -0.90
N ALA A 45 -7.45 2.44 -0.35
CA ALA A 45 -6.62 3.33 0.44
C ALA A 45 -6.16 2.61 1.72
N VAL A 46 -7.07 1.96 2.42
CA VAL A 46 -6.75 1.18 3.64
C VAL A 46 -5.75 0.07 3.35
N VAL A 47 -5.99 -0.75 2.32
CA VAL A 47 -5.09 -1.86 1.94
C VAL A 47 -3.72 -1.33 1.55
N SER A 48 -3.66 -0.26 0.75
CA SER A 48 -2.39 0.34 0.36
C SER A 48 -1.60 0.87 1.55
N ALA A 49 -2.30 1.50 2.50
CA ALA A 49 -1.69 2.01 3.72
C ALA A 49 -1.07 0.89 4.57
N LEU A 50 -1.75 -0.25 4.70
CA LEU A 50 -1.23 -1.42 5.40
C LEU A 50 -0.04 -2.06 4.67
N VAL A 51 -0.08 -2.14 3.34
CA VAL A 51 1.05 -2.66 2.54
C VAL A 51 2.31 -1.80 2.69
N VAL A 52 2.17 -0.48 2.78
CA VAL A 52 3.32 0.44 2.92
C VAL A 52 3.80 0.57 4.37
N SER A 53 2.97 0.22 5.35
CA SER A 53 3.34 0.19 6.77
C SER A 53 4.31 -0.96 7.04
N GLN A 54 5.59 -0.63 7.25
CA GLN A 54 6.66 -1.59 7.55
C GLN A 54 7.34 -1.23 8.87
N ASP A 55 8.11 -2.16 9.42
CA ASP A 55 8.83 -1.99 10.68
C ASP A 55 9.96 -0.95 10.61
N THR A 56 10.60 -0.81 9.44
CA THR A 56 11.73 0.10 9.24
C THR A 56 11.44 1.16 8.18
N ALA A 57 12.10 2.31 8.29
CA ALA A 57 11.95 3.40 7.32
C ALA A 57 12.45 3.02 5.92
N VAL A 58 13.50 2.19 5.83
CA VAL A 58 14.02 1.68 4.55
C VAL A 58 12.97 0.79 3.89
N ASP A 59 12.39 -0.13 4.65
CA ASP A 59 11.35 -1.03 4.14
C ASP A 59 10.08 -0.27 3.77
N THR A 60 9.64 0.71 4.57
CA THR A 60 8.48 1.55 4.23
C THR A 60 8.73 2.35 2.95
N ARG A 61 9.91 2.95 2.78
CA ARG A 61 10.25 3.67 1.55
C ARG A 61 10.27 2.73 0.35
N GLN A 62 10.87 1.55 0.49
CA GLN A 62 10.91 0.55 -0.56
C GLN A 62 9.51 0.03 -0.91
N ALA A 63 8.68 -0.25 0.09
CA ALA A 63 7.29 -0.67 -0.08
C ALA A 63 6.47 0.42 -0.77
N PHE A 64 6.65 1.69 -0.41
CA PHE A 64 6.02 2.83 -1.08
C PHE A 64 6.41 2.88 -2.57
N VAL A 65 7.69 2.85 -2.90
CA VAL A 65 8.18 2.91 -4.29
C VAL A 65 7.63 1.74 -5.10
N TRP A 66 7.70 0.51 -4.58
CA TRP A 66 7.18 -0.65 -5.28
C TRP A 66 5.67 -0.63 -5.40
N ARG A 67 4.94 -0.12 -4.40
CA ARG A 67 3.49 0.04 -4.46
C ARG A 67 3.10 1.01 -5.57
N VAL A 68 3.74 2.19 -5.63
CA VAL A 68 3.49 3.18 -6.69
C VAL A 68 3.81 2.61 -8.07
N ALA A 69 4.98 2.01 -8.25
CA ALA A 69 5.42 1.45 -9.53
C ALA A 69 4.51 0.30 -9.99
N ALA A 70 4.21 -0.65 -9.11
CA ALA A 70 3.34 -1.78 -9.42
C ALA A 70 1.91 -1.33 -9.74
N THR A 71 1.42 -0.31 -9.05
CA THR A 71 0.12 0.28 -9.34
C THR A 71 0.12 0.95 -10.70
N ALA A 72 1.10 1.79 -11.03
CA ALA A 72 1.18 2.42 -12.35
C ALA A 72 1.16 1.39 -13.49
N ILE A 73 1.92 0.29 -13.36
CA ILE A 73 1.89 -0.82 -14.33
C ILE A 73 0.51 -1.49 -14.38
N GLY A 74 -0.10 -1.78 -13.23
CA GLY A 74 -1.42 -2.40 -13.19
C GLY A 74 -2.51 -1.53 -13.82
N LEU A 75 -2.50 -0.23 -13.55
CA LEU A 75 -3.42 0.74 -14.14
C LEU A 75 -3.24 0.80 -15.67
N LEU A 76 -1.99 0.90 -16.14
CA LEU A 76 -1.68 0.95 -17.57
C LEU A 76 -2.17 -0.31 -18.29
N VAL A 77 -1.87 -1.49 -17.75
CA VAL A 77 -2.29 -2.77 -18.32
C VAL A 77 -3.82 -2.87 -18.34
N ALA A 78 -4.51 -2.49 -17.27
CA ALA A 78 -5.97 -2.49 -17.23
C ALA A 78 -6.59 -1.58 -18.28
N VAL A 79 -6.07 -0.35 -18.43
CA VAL A 79 -6.56 0.60 -19.43
C VAL A 79 -6.34 0.05 -20.84
N VAL A 80 -5.14 -0.43 -21.16
CA VAL A 80 -4.86 -0.98 -22.50
C VAL A 80 -5.77 -2.17 -22.82
N VAL A 81 -5.87 -3.13 -21.91
CA VAL A 81 -6.69 -4.33 -22.13
C VAL A 81 -8.18 -4.00 -22.19
N GLY A 82 -8.67 -3.16 -21.28
CA GLY A 82 -10.07 -2.74 -21.22
C GLY A 82 -10.50 -1.84 -22.38
N SER A 83 -9.57 -1.13 -23.02
CA SER A 83 -9.85 -0.33 -24.22
C SER A 83 -9.77 -1.13 -25.52
N VAL A 84 -8.97 -2.19 -25.58
CA VAL A 84 -8.81 -3.01 -26.80
C VAL A 84 -9.88 -4.10 -26.91
N ILE A 85 -10.32 -4.66 -25.78
CA ILE A 85 -11.26 -5.79 -25.76
C ILE A 85 -12.66 -5.27 -25.41
N PRO A 86 -13.66 -5.41 -26.30
CA PRO A 86 -15.04 -4.98 -26.04
C PRO A 86 -15.64 -5.63 -24.77
N ASP A 87 -16.60 -4.95 -24.14
CA ASP A 87 -17.19 -5.32 -22.84
C ASP A 87 -18.59 -5.99 -22.89
N PRO A 88 -18.84 -7.08 -23.64
CA PRO A 88 -19.87 -8.05 -23.28
C PRO A 88 -19.33 -9.06 -22.26
N ALA A 89 -20.20 -9.54 -21.35
CA ALA A 89 -19.86 -10.41 -20.21
C ALA A 89 -18.85 -11.56 -20.43
N PRO A 90 -18.87 -12.34 -21.54
CA PRO A 90 -17.86 -13.39 -21.78
C PRO A 90 -16.43 -12.85 -21.97
N ASN A 91 -16.26 -11.58 -22.31
CA ASN A 91 -14.95 -10.98 -22.56
C ASN A 91 -14.25 -10.51 -21.29
N ARG A 92 -14.95 -10.37 -20.15
CA ARG A 92 -14.31 -9.96 -18.88
C ARG A 92 -13.30 -10.99 -18.41
N SER A 93 -13.62 -12.28 -18.48
CA SER A 93 -12.67 -13.35 -18.14
C SER A 93 -11.42 -13.32 -19.04
N LEU A 94 -11.59 -13.00 -20.33
CA LEU A 94 -10.48 -12.84 -21.26
C LEU A 94 -9.61 -11.62 -20.93
N GLN A 95 -10.24 -10.47 -20.63
CA GLN A 95 -9.53 -9.26 -20.17
C GLN A 95 -8.70 -9.56 -18.91
N LEU A 96 -9.29 -10.25 -17.93
CA LEU A 96 -8.58 -10.63 -16.70
C LEU A 96 -7.41 -11.58 -16.99
N ALA A 97 -7.63 -12.61 -17.81
CA ALA A 97 -6.58 -13.57 -18.17
C ALA A 97 -5.40 -12.87 -18.85
N ILE A 98 -5.66 -11.98 -19.81
CA ILE A 98 -4.62 -11.22 -20.52
C ILE A 98 -3.90 -10.27 -19.58
N ALA A 99 -4.65 -9.46 -18.81
CA ALA A 99 -4.06 -8.49 -17.89
C ALA A 99 -3.16 -9.16 -16.84
N VAL A 100 -3.64 -10.25 -16.21
CA VAL A 100 -2.86 -11.01 -15.23
C VAL A 100 -1.63 -11.64 -15.90
N THR A 101 -1.76 -12.20 -17.10
CA THR A 101 -0.64 -12.81 -17.83
C THR A 101 0.46 -11.78 -18.09
N VAL A 102 0.11 -10.59 -18.60
CA VAL A 102 1.06 -9.50 -18.85
C VAL A 102 1.73 -9.05 -17.56
N CYS A 103 0.94 -8.77 -16.51
CA CYS A 103 1.48 -8.38 -15.21
C CYS A 103 2.38 -9.46 -14.59
N ALA A 104 2.03 -10.74 -14.75
CA ALA A 104 2.82 -11.87 -14.25
C ALA A 104 4.16 -11.99 -14.97
N VAL A 105 4.20 -11.82 -16.30
CA VAL A 105 5.46 -11.79 -17.07
C VAL A 105 6.37 -10.66 -16.58
N ILE A 106 5.82 -9.47 -16.39
CA ILE A 106 6.56 -8.30 -15.86
C ILE A 106 7.07 -8.59 -14.43
N ALA A 107 6.20 -9.10 -13.55
CA ALA A 107 6.53 -9.40 -12.17
C ALA A 107 7.56 -10.53 -11.99
N ARG A 108 7.67 -11.44 -12.97
CA ARG A 108 8.74 -12.45 -12.99
C ARG A 108 10.12 -11.80 -13.18
N ARG A 109 10.23 -10.73 -13.96
CA ARG A 109 11.49 -10.00 -14.17
C ARG A 109 11.82 -9.06 -13.00
N TRP A 110 10.79 -8.48 -12.39
CA TRP A 110 10.91 -7.57 -11.24
C TRP A 110 9.93 -7.97 -10.14
N PRO A 111 10.36 -8.78 -9.15
CA PRO A 111 9.48 -9.29 -8.10
C PRO A 111 8.76 -8.21 -7.27
N GLY A 112 9.32 -7.00 -7.17
CA GLY A 112 8.66 -5.85 -6.53
C GLY A 112 7.37 -5.41 -7.23
N LEU A 113 7.19 -5.76 -8.51
CA LEU A 113 6.00 -5.41 -9.30
C LEU A 113 4.86 -6.43 -9.18
N ARG A 114 4.96 -7.46 -8.32
CA ARG A 114 3.91 -8.49 -8.13
C ARG A 114 2.54 -7.91 -7.84
N VAL A 115 2.50 -6.74 -7.21
CA VAL A 115 1.25 -6.06 -6.88
C VAL A 115 0.46 -5.60 -8.12
N SER A 116 1.10 -5.48 -9.28
CA SER A 116 0.41 -5.20 -10.54
C SER A 116 -0.57 -6.31 -10.93
N MET A 117 -0.27 -7.58 -10.57
CA MET A 117 -1.05 -8.76 -10.94
C MET A 117 -2.46 -8.77 -10.39
N TRP A 118 -2.71 -8.12 -9.26
CA TRP A 118 -4.06 -7.95 -8.71
C TRP A 118 -4.61 -6.54 -8.96
N THR A 119 -3.75 -5.53 -9.07
CA THR A 119 -4.17 -4.15 -9.39
C THR A 119 -4.91 -4.08 -10.73
N ALA A 120 -4.39 -4.71 -11.79
CA ALA A 120 -5.03 -4.66 -13.10
C ALA A 120 -6.43 -5.35 -13.09
N PRO A 121 -6.58 -6.57 -12.56
CA PRO A 121 -7.90 -7.18 -12.34
C PRO A 121 -8.88 -6.33 -11.56
N ILE A 122 -8.43 -5.71 -10.46
CA ILE A 122 -9.30 -4.87 -9.62
C ILE A 122 -9.88 -3.71 -10.43
N VAL A 123 -9.06 -3.03 -11.22
CA VAL A 123 -9.54 -1.94 -12.07
C VAL A 123 -10.59 -2.46 -13.06
N LEU A 124 -10.29 -3.57 -13.75
CA LEU A 124 -11.22 -4.17 -14.72
C LEU A 124 -12.54 -4.64 -14.07
N MET A 125 -12.48 -5.20 -12.85
CA MET A 125 -13.65 -5.68 -12.11
C MET A 125 -14.49 -4.56 -11.50
N THR A 126 -13.87 -3.42 -11.17
CA THR A 126 -14.56 -2.24 -10.63
C THR A 126 -14.95 -1.22 -11.70
N THR A 127 -14.69 -1.52 -12.97
CA THR A 127 -15.13 -0.68 -14.09
C THR A 127 -16.63 -0.81 -14.27
N ILE A 128 -17.33 0.33 -14.24
CA ILE A 128 -18.74 0.43 -14.61
C ILE A 128 -18.79 0.80 -16.11
N PRO A 129 -19.56 0.08 -16.96
CA PRO A 129 -19.56 0.28 -18.41
C PRO A 129 -19.78 1.73 -18.84
N GLU A 130 -20.64 2.46 -18.11
CA GLU A 130 -21.00 3.85 -18.38
C GLU A 130 -19.87 4.86 -18.16
N ASN A 131 -18.90 4.52 -17.30
CA ASN A 131 -17.83 5.42 -16.85
C ASN A 131 -16.47 5.15 -17.54
N GLY A 132 -16.34 4.00 -18.21
CA GLY A 132 -15.13 3.57 -18.89
C GLY A 132 -13.98 3.16 -17.95
N VAL A 133 -13.03 2.40 -18.51
CA VAL A 133 -11.89 1.83 -17.75
C VAL A 133 -10.92 2.89 -17.24
N LEU A 134 -10.75 4.01 -17.96
CA LEU A 134 -9.83 5.07 -17.57
C LEU A 134 -10.24 5.74 -16.25
N ARG A 135 -11.54 6.03 -16.09
CA ARG A 135 -12.05 6.62 -14.86
C ARG A 135 -11.88 5.67 -13.67
N ALA A 136 -12.20 4.39 -13.86
CA ALA A 136 -11.95 3.38 -12.84
C ALA A 136 -10.46 3.30 -12.46
N ALA A 137 -9.56 3.37 -13.44
CA ALA A 137 -8.11 3.38 -13.19
C ALA A 137 -7.66 4.60 -12.38
N VAL A 138 -8.18 5.79 -12.69
CA VAL A 138 -7.86 7.03 -11.95
C VAL A 138 -8.38 6.95 -10.51
N GLU A 139 -9.63 6.52 -10.31
CA GLU A 139 -10.24 6.40 -8.99
C GLU A 139 -9.45 5.38 -8.13
N ARG A 140 -9.24 4.16 -8.64
CA ARG A 140 -8.46 3.12 -7.92
C ARG A 140 -7.01 3.55 -7.69
N GLY A 141 -6.38 4.19 -8.67
CA GLY A 141 -5.03 4.74 -8.55
C GLY A 141 -4.93 5.77 -7.44
N SER A 142 -5.87 6.71 -7.39
CA SER A 142 -5.90 7.77 -6.37
C SER A 142 -6.04 7.22 -4.95
N GLU A 143 -6.92 6.23 -4.74
CA GLU A 143 -7.08 5.57 -3.45
C GLU A 143 -5.77 4.89 -3.00
N VAL A 144 -5.14 4.16 -3.92
CA VAL A 144 -3.88 3.46 -3.63
C VAL A 144 -2.76 4.45 -3.26
N LEU A 145 -2.63 5.55 -4.01
CA LEU A 145 -1.63 6.58 -3.75
C LEU A 145 -1.91 7.29 -2.43
N LEU A 146 -3.16 7.62 -2.14
CA LEU A 146 -3.57 8.26 -0.89
C LEU A 146 -3.18 7.41 0.32
N GLY A 147 -3.53 6.12 0.31
CA GLY A 147 -3.18 5.21 1.38
C GLY A 147 -1.67 5.05 1.58
N ALA A 148 -0.93 4.90 0.48
CA ALA A 148 0.53 4.79 0.50
C ALA A 148 1.19 6.05 1.09
N MET A 149 0.68 7.23 0.73
CA MET A 149 1.14 8.51 1.26
C MET A 149 0.85 8.64 2.75
N ILE A 150 -0.36 8.33 3.19
CA ILE A 150 -0.75 8.41 4.61
C ILE A 150 0.12 7.50 5.48
N ALA A 151 0.35 6.26 5.06
CA ALA A 151 1.23 5.34 5.77
C ALA A 151 2.67 5.85 5.89
N THR A 152 3.21 6.39 4.80
CA THR A 152 4.57 6.96 4.79
C THR A 152 4.67 8.17 5.72
N VAL A 153 3.71 9.09 5.67
CA VAL A 153 3.67 10.28 6.54
C VAL A 153 3.56 9.87 8.01
N LEU A 154 2.70 8.90 8.33
CA LEU A 154 2.51 8.45 9.70
C LEU A 154 3.74 7.72 10.24
N HIS A 155 4.42 6.93 9.40
CA HIS A 155 5.69 6.31 9.75
C HIS A 155 6.72 7.38 10.16
N LEU A 156 6.91 8.40 9.33
CA LEU A 156 7.85 9.50 9.61
C LEU A 156 7.48 10.29 10.88
N ALA A 157 6.18 10.53 11.11
CA ALA A 157 5.70 11.23 12.29
C ALA A 157 5.98 10.45 13.58
N LEU A 158 5.71 9.14 13.57
CA LEU A 158 5.93 8.28 14.74
C LEU A 158 7.42 8.05 15.02
N ASP A 159 8.24 7.89 13.99
CA ASP A 159 9.69 7.79 14.15
C ASP A 159 10.27 9.05 14.80
N ARG A 160 9.90 10.23 14.30
CA ARG A 160 10.33 11.52 14.89
C ARG A 160 9.89 11.63 16.35
N ALA A 161 8.65 11.29 16.67
CA ALA A 161 8.14 11.34 18.04
C ALA A 161 8.92 10.41 19.00
N LEU A 162 9.32 9.22 18.54
CA LEU A 162 10.12 8.28 19.32
C LEU A 162 11.55 8.77 19.53
N HIS A 163 12.17 9.36 18.50
CA HIS A 163 13.52 9.94 18.61
C HIS A 163 13.56 11.11 19.60
N ILE A 164 12.59 12.04 19.54
CA ILE A 164 12.51 13.17 20.48
C ILE A 164 12.37 12.67 21.92
N ARG A 165 11.48 11.70 22.17
CA ARG A 165 11.28 11.13 23.52
C ARG A 165 12.50 10.37 24.04
N GLY A 166 13.32 9.80 23.16
CA GLY A 166 14.59 9.17 23.51
C GLY A 166 15.61 10.19 24.04
N ALA A 167 15.76 11.31 23.33
CA ALA A 167 16.67 12.40 23.73
C ALA A 167 16.26 13.05 25.06
N THR A 168 14.95 13.26 25.30
CA THR A 168 14.47 13.85 26.57
C THR A 168 14.73 12.95 27.78
N ARG A 169 14.67 11.61 27.63
CA ARG A 169 14.89 10.68 28.75
C ARG A 169 16.36 10.56 29.17
N GLN A 170 17.31 10.77 28.28
CA GLN A 170 18.74 10.72 28.61
C GLN A 170 19.23 11.95 29.40
N ASN A 171 18.45 13.04 29.41
CA ASN A 171 18.78 14.28 30.12
C ASN A 171 18.20 14.38 31.54
N LEU A 172 17.62 13.31 32.08
CA LEU A 172 17.18 13.28 33.48
C LEU A 172 18.37 12.91 34.38
N PRO A 173 18.72 13.73 35.40
CA PRO A 173 19.78 13.39 36.33
C PRO A 173 19.44 12.08 37.06
N SER A 174 20.40 11.17 37.13
CA SER A 174 20.29 9.94 37.91
C SER A 174 20.27 10.27 39.39
N THR A 175 19.07 10.41 39.95
CA THR A 175 18.82 10.53 41.40
C THR A 175 18.70 9.17 42.04
#